data_AF-A0A7C3QPB9-F1
#
_entry.id   AF-A0A7C3QPB9-F1
#
_cell.length_a   1.000
_cell.length_b   1.000
_cell.length_c   1.000
_cell.angle_alpha   90.00
_cell.angle_beta   90.00
_cell.angle_gamma   90.00
#
_symmetry.space_group_name_H-M   'P 1'
#
loop_
_entity.id
_entity.type
_entity.pdbx_description
1 polymer ?
#
loop_
_entity_poly.entity_id
_entity_poly.type
_entity_poly.pdbx_seq_one_letter_code
_entity_poly.pdbx_strand_id
1 'polypeptide(L)'
;MRSLLSPRPRTTRRRLEVELLEDRYLLAGSINATVSFSVPDDWTTGFRASIDITNRQATAINGWVLEFDFDRGIDNIWNAR
;
A
#
# COMPACT_ATOMS: atom_id res chain seq x y z
N MET A 1 28.93 -57.17 2.53
CA MET A 1 29.20 -55.81 2.01
C MET A 1 27.89 -55.22 1.49
N ARG A 2 27.26 -54.30 2.24
CA ARG A 2 26.07 -53.55 1.78
C ARG A 2 26.42 -52.07 1.85
N SER A 3 26.56 -51.45 0.68
CA SER A 3 26.81 -50.01 0.55
C SER A 3 25.51 -49.26 0.81
N LEU A 4 25.51 -48.38 1.82
CA LEU A 4 24.43 -47.43 2.08
C LEU A 4 24.74 -46.16 1.28
N LEU A 5 24.02 -45.91 0.19
CA LEU A 5 23.99 -44.59 -0.42
C LEU A 5 23.16 -43.67 0.48
N SER A 6 23.82 -42.80 1.25
CA SER A 6 23.15 -41.66 1.86
C SER A 6 22.74 -40.66 0.77
N PRO A 7 21.51 -40.12 0.77
CA PRO A 7 21.15 -39.06 -0.15
C PRO A 7 21.95 -37.79 0.20
N ARG A 8 22.58 -37.19 -0.81
CA ARG A 8 23.32 -35.93 -0.64
C ARG A 8 22.32 -34.81 -0.29
N PRO A 9 22.61 -33.96 0.71
CA PRO A 9 21.78 -32.80 0.97
C PRO A 9 21.81 -31.89 -0.26
N ARG A 10 20.63 -31.56 -0.80
CA ARG A 10 20.50 -30.54 -1.84
C ARG A 10 20.92 -29.22 -1.22
N THR A 11 22.10 -28.74 -1.57
CA THR A 11 22.53 -27.37 -1.28
C THR A 11 21.61 -26.44 -2.06
N THR A 12 20.51 -26.03 -1.43
CA THR A 12 19.68 -24.93 -1.93
C THR A 12 20.56 -23.70 -1.90
N ARG A 13 21.18 -23.36 -3.04
CA ARG A 13 21.69 -22.02 -3.26
C ARG A 13 20.51 -21.09 -2.96
N ARG A 14 20.59 -20.31 -1.88
CA ARG A 14 19.73 -19.15 -1.67
C ARG A 14 19.95 -18.28 -2.89
N ARG A 15 19.06 -18.40 -3.86
CA ARG A 15 18.95 -17.46 -4.96
C ARG A 15 18.66 -16.13 -4.28
N LEU A 16 19.54 -15.14 -4.49
CA LEU A 16 19.19 -13.74 -4.27
C LEU A 16 18.14 -13.40 -5.34
N GLU A 17 16.92 -13.91 -5.16
CA GLU A 17 15.78 -13.28 -5.80
C GLU A 17 15.73 -11.90 -5.16
N VAL A 18 15.89 -10.87 -6.00
CA VAL A 18 15.56 -9.51 -5.63
C VAL A 18 14.08 -9.56 -5.26
N GLU A 19 13.82 -9.79 -3.98
CA GLU A 19 12.50 -9.66 -3.39
C GLU A 19 12.04 -8.26 -3.77
N LEU A 20 10.94 -8.17 -4.51
CA LEU A 20 10.39 -6.89 -4.93
C LEU A 20 10.24 -6.06 -3.66
N LEU A 21 10.75 -4.81 -3.66
CA LEU A 21 10.67 -3.95 -2.46
C LEU A 21 9.25 -3.90 -1.88
N GLU A 22 8.26 -4.05 -2.76
CA GLU A 22 6.84 -4.18 -2.48
C GLU A 22 6.57 -5.28 -1.43
N ASP A 23 7.14 -6.47 -1.57
CA ASP A 23 6.90 -7.62 -0.68
C ASP A 23 7.46 -7.37 0.74
N ARG A 24 8.61 -6.68 0.85
CA ARG A 24 9.16 -6.26 2.15
C ARG A 24 8.38 -5.13 2.79
N TYR A 25 7.71 -4.32 1.99
CA TYR A 25 6.82 -3.30 2.50
C TYR A 25 5.53 -3.92 3.06
N LEU A 26 5.16 -5.16 2.72
CA LEU A 26 3.95 -5.85 3.19
C LEU A 26 4.10 -6.59 4.53
N LEU A 27 4.97 -6.12 5.43
CA LEU A 27 4.98 -6.61 6.82
C LEU A 27 3.60 -6.42 7.45
N ALA A 28 3.15 -7.37 8.28
CA ALA A 28 1.87 -7.27 8.98
C ALA A 28 1.79 -5.92 9.75
N GLY A 29 0.89 -5.03 9.31
CA GLY A 29 0.80 -3.64 9.77
C GLY A 29 1.06 -2.59 8.69
N SER A 30 1.58 -2.99 7.53
CA SER A 30 1.67 -2.13 6.36
C SER A 30 0.30 -1.93 5.71
N ILE A 31 -0.02 -0.68 5.40
CA ILE A 31 -1.23 -0.30 4.69
C ILE A 31 -0.90 -0.25 3.20
N ASN A 32 -1.59 -1.06 2.39
CA ASN A 32 -1.49 -1.00 0.93
C ASN A 32 -2.79 -0.42 0.37
N ALA A 33 -2.77 0.89 0.12
CA ALA A 33 -3.88 1.62 -0.48
C ALA A 33 -3.35 2.57 -1.56
N THR A 34 -4.18 2.85 -2.55
CA THR A 34 -3.93 3.91 -3.54
C THR A 34 -4.85 5.08 -3.27
N VAL A 35 -4.34 6.29 -3.41
CA VAL A 35 -5.09 7.54 -3.21
C VAL A 35 -5.09 8.32 -4.52
N SER A 36 -6.25 8.80 -4.96
CA SER A 36 -6.38 9.70 -6.10
C SER A 36 -7.09 10.99 -5.70
N PHE A 37 -6.62 12.10 -6.26
CA PHE A 37 -7.19 13.43 -6.08
C PHE A 37 -7.76 13.93 -7.40
N SER A 38 -8.93 14.57 -7.35
CA SER A 38 -9.55 15.21 -8.52
C SER A 38 -10.27 16.49 -8.13
N VAL A 39 -10.44 17.39 -9.10
CA VAL A 39 -11.20 18.64 -8.95
C VAL A 39 -12.37 18.62 -9.93
N PRO A 40 -13.49 17.98 -9.56
CA PRO A 40 -14.64 17.85 -10.46
C PRO A 40 -15.36 19.17 -10.77
N ASP A 41 -15.30 20.16 -9.87
CA ASP A 41 -15.85 21.50 -10.12
C ASP A 41 -14.82 22.56 -9.71
N ASP A 42 -14.59 23.54 -10.57
CA ASP A 42 -13.70 24.69 -10.34
C ASP A 42 -14.43 25.94 -10.81
N TRP A 43 -14.52 26.94 -9.94
CA TRP A 43 -15.11 28.23 -10.22
C TRP A 43 -14.15 29.34 -9.79
N THR A 44 -14.40 30.58 -10.23
CA THR A 44 -13.45 31.70 -10.11
C THR A 44 -12.89 31.96 -8.70
N THR A 45 -13.62 31.59 -7.64
CA THR A 45 -13.24 31.88 -6.25
C THR A 45 -12.99 30.62 -5.40
N GLY A 46 -13.09 29.42 -5.97
CA GLY A 46 -12.95 28.18 -5.22
C GLY A 46 -13.18 26.95 -6.07
N PHE A 47 -13.05 25.78 -5.45
CA PHE A 47 -13.26 24.51 -6.14
C PHE A 47 -13.79 23.47 -5.18
N ARG A 48 -14.35 22.41 -5.76
CA ARG A 48 -14.70 21.19 -5.06
C ARG A 48 -13.70 20.11 -5.47
N ALA A 49 -12.99 19.56 -4.49
CA ALA A 49 -12.11 18.42 -4.70
C ALA A 49 -12.75 17.11 -4.21
N SER A 50 -12.26 15.99 -4.74
CA SER A 50 -12.56 14.63 -4.28
C SER A 50 -11.27 13.86 -4.06
N ILE A 51 -11.22 13.10 -2.96
CA ILE A 51 -10.15 12.15 -2.68
C ILE A 51 -10.77 10.76 -2.60
N ASP A 52 -10.25 9.84 -3.41
CA ASP A 52 -10.67 8.44 -3.41
C ASP A 52 -9.53 7.57 -2.86
N ILE A 53 -9.82 6.77 -1.83
CA ILE A 53 -8.87 5.85 -1.19
C ILE A 53 -9.30 4.41 -1.51
N THR A 54 -8.49 3.69 -2.25
CA THR A 54 -8.73 2.29 -2.60
C THR A 54 -7.84 1.38 -1.77
N ASN A 55 -8.44 0.58 -0.88
CA ASN A 55 -7.76 -0.51 -0.20
C ASN A 55 -7.42 -1.62 -1.21
N ARG A 56 -6.15 -2.03 -1.28
CA ARG A 56 -5.66 -3.11 -2.15
C ARG A 56 -5.37 -4.41 -1.40
N GLN A 57 -5.70 -4.46 -0.12
CA GLN A 57 -5.49 -5.60 0.77
C GLN A 57 -6.74 -6.46 0.87
N ALA A 58 -6.57 -7.72 1.24
CA ALA A 58 -7.69 -8.63 1.51
C ALA A 58 -8.44 -8.29 2.82
N THR A 59 -7.78 -7.58 3.74
CA THR A 59 -8.33 -7.18 5.03
C THR A 59 -8.77 -5.72 5.02
N ALA A 60 -9.87 -5.41 5.69
CA ALA A 60 -10.32 -4.03 5.86
C ALA A 60 -9.30 -3.19 6.62
N ILE A 61 -9.07 -1.95 6.16
CA ILE A 61 -8.28 -0.96 6.89
C ILE A 61 -9.25 -0.18 7.78
N ASN A 62 -9.17 -0.41 9.09
CA ASN A 62 -10.02 0.27 10.07
C ASN A 62 -9.27 1.46 10.69
N GLY A 63 -10.00 2.57 10.92
CA GLY A 63 -9.43 3.73 11.61
C GLY A 63 -8.30 4.43 10.87
N TRP A 64 -8.34 4.42 9.53
CA TRP A 64 -7.33 5.09 8.71
C TRP A 64 -7.34 6.61 8.93
N VAL A 65 -6.17 7.21 8.72
CA VAL A 65 -5.96 8.66 8.69
C VAL A 65 -5.20 8.96 7.40
N LEU A 66 -5.63 9.99 6.67
CA LEU A 66 -4.92 10.50 5.50
C LEU A 66 -4.28 11.84 5.87
N GLU A 67 -2.97 11.93 5.69
CA GLU A 67 -2.19 13.15 5.93
C GLU A 67 -1.50 13.56 4.63
N PHE A 68 -1.57 14.86 4.31
CA PHE A 68 -0.92 15.45 3.14
C PHE A 68 -0.70 16.94 3.36
N ASP A 69 0.34 17.47 2.72
CA ASP A 69 0.56 18.92 2.66
C ASP A 69 -0.40 19.55 1.66
N PHE A 70 -1.03 20.65 2.06
CA PHE A 70 -1.97 21.38 1.22
C PHE A 70 -1.81 22.89 1.40
N ASP A 71 -1.78 23.61 0.29
CA ASP A 71 -1.48 25.05 0.23
C ASP A 71 -2.74 25.93 0.25
N ARG A 72 -3.90 25.34 0.59
CA ARG A 72 -5.21 26.00 0.67
C ARG A 72 -5.92 25.59 1.96
N GLY A 73 -6.92 26.38 2.36
CA GLY A 73 -7.85 26.01 3.43
C GLY A 73 -8.92 25.02 2.95
N ILE A 74 -9.40 24.17 3.87
CA ILE A 74 -10.57 23.31 3.65
C ILE A 74 -11.73 23.93 4.43
N ASP A 75 -12.71 24.51 3.73
CA ASP A 75 -13.86 25.16 4.37
C ASP A 75 -14.95 24.15 4.78
N ASN A 76 -15.17 23.13 3.95
CA ASN A 76 -16.19 22.10 4.15
C ASN A 76 -15.64 20.73 3.73
N ILE A 77 -15.98 19.70 4.51
CA ILE A 77 -15.64 18.30 4.22
C ILE A 77 -16.83 17.39 4.53
N TRP A 78 -17.02 16.35 3.72
CA TRP A 78 -18.02 15.31 3.93
C TRP A 78 -17.39 13.92 3.75
N ASN A 79 -18.00 12.89 4.34
CA ASN A 79 -17.48 11.51 4.38
C ASN A 79 -16.08 11.35 5.01
N ALA A 80 -15.61 12.36 5.72
CA ALA A 80 -14.37 12.36 6.51
C ALA A 80 -14.60 13.19 7.78
N ARG A 81 -13.69 13.05 8.76
CA ARG A 81 -13.75 13.69 10.07
C ARG A 81 -12.39 14.16 10.52
#